data_AF-A0A2V5NW11-F1
#
_entry.id   AF-A0A2V5NW11-F1
#
_cell.length_a   1.000
_cell.length_b   1.000
_cell.length_c   1.000
_cell.angle_alpha   90.00
_cell.angle_beta   90.00
_cell.angle_gamma   90.00
#
_symmetry.space_group_name_H-M   'P 1'
#
loop_
_entity.id
_entity.type
_entity.pdbx_description
1 polymer ?
#
loop_
_entity_poly.entity_id
_entity_poly.type
_entity_poly.pdbx_seq_one_letter_code
_entity_poly.pdbx_strand_id
1 'polypeptide(L)'
;KLLSVYEKYTAVWAKAFPRQEISLHLSKVLDLPPQFCERVIDYGLGKYSDRFSIQNCQLTGRREDTGMMTYDLVQKYRDRAHHGFQSLASLANGGERMGSIELAVLNVVHAEGEYWELWHGDGLNVDTSAAVARAWEEGRRLGYDGYKKKLMSEGEYRTRDEDHYRAKGRDRGNPAQTLIE
;
A
#
# COMPACT_ATOMS: atom_id res chain seq x y z
N LYS A 1 -10.49 14.31 -18.87
CA LYS A 1 -10.56 15.47 -17.94
C LYS A 1 -9.83 15.20 -16.62
N LEU A 2 -10.06 14.07 -15.92
CA LEU A 2 -9.35 13.80 -14.65
C LEU A 2 -7.85 13.52 -14.84
N LEU A 3 -7.46 12.74 -15.86
CA LEU A 3 -6.04 12.47 -16.14
C LEU A 3 -5.23 13.75 -16.34
N SER A 4 -5.73 14.67 -17.17
CA SER A 4 -5.08 15.98 -17.40
C SER A 4 -4.94 16.82 -16.14
N VAL A 5 -5.80 16.61 -15.12
CA VAL A 5 -5.66 17.26 -13.82
C VAL A 5 -4.48 16.67 -13.07
N TYR A 6 -4.36 15.33 -12.99
CA TYR A 6 -3.20 14.65 -12.40
C TYR A 6 -1.89 15.06 -13.08
N GLU A 7 -1.85 15.05 -14.41
CA GLU A 7 -0.67 15.47 -15.18
C GLU A 7 -0.27 16.92 -14.86
N LYS A 8 -1.25 17.83 -14.81
CA LYS A 8 -1.01 19.25 -14.50
C LYS A 8 -0.49 19.43 -13.07
N TYR A 9 -1.11 18.79 -12.07
CA TYR A 9 -0.65 18.90 -10.69
C TYR A 9 0.74 18.32 -10.49
N THR A 10 1.01 17.16 -11.11
CA THR A 10 2.34 16.53 -11.14
C THR A 10 3.38 17.52 -11.68
N ALA A 11 3.10 18.15 -12.82
CA ALA A 11 4.02 19.11 -13.44
C ALA A 11 4.23 20.38 -12.60
N VAL A 12 3.16 20.90 -11.98
CA VAL A 12 3.24 22.08 -11.09
C VAL A 12 4.08 21.75 -9.86
N TRP A 13 3.85 20.60 -9.23
CA TRP A 13 4.64 20.14 -8.09
C TRP A 13 6.11 19.95 -8.45
N ALA A 14 6.40 19.23 -9.54
CA ALA A 14 7.75 18.97 -10.02
C ALA A 14 8.54 20.26 -10.29
N LYS A 15 7.85 21.31 -10.77
CA LYS A 15 8.43 22.64 -11.01
C LYS A 15 8.72 23.38 -9.70
N ALA A 16 7.80 23.32 -8.74
CA ALA A 16 7.97 24.00 -7.45
C ALA A 16 9.03 23.32 -6.57
N PHE A 17 9.17 21.99 -6.69
CA PHE A 17 10.03 21.15 -5.84
C PHE A 17 10.97 20.29 -6.72
N PRO A 18 12.01 20.91 -7.33
CA PRO A 18 12.83 20.26 -8.35
C PRO A 18 13.77 19.17 -7.83
N ARG A 19 13.85 18.98 -6.50
CA ARG A 19 14.71 17.95 -5.87
C ARG A 19 13.92 16.88 -5.12
N GLN A 20 12.61 17.06 -4.99
CA GLN A 20 11.75 16.16 -4.23
C GLN A 20 11.21 15.06 -5.14
N GLU A 21 10.91 13.92 -4.51
CA GLU A 21 10.14 12.87 -5.15
C GLU A 21 8.69 13.30 -5.42
N ILE A 22 8.10 12.59 -6.37
CA ILE A 22 6.72 12.72 -6.79
C ILE A 22 6.06 11.37 -6.53
N SER A 23 5.41 11.26 -5.37
CA SER A 23 4.74 10.02 -4.97
C SER A 23 3.29 10.01 -5.44
N LEU A 24 2.92 8.98 -6.20
CA LEU A 24 1.53 8.66 -6.49
C LEU A 24 0.95 7.77 -5.38
N HIS A 25 0.02 8.34 -4.64
CA HIS A 25 -0.68 7.65 -3.56
C HIS A 25 -1.84 6.80 -4.09
N LEU A 26 -1.66 5.48 -4.10
CA LEU A 26 -2.65 4.51 -4.57
C LEU A 26 -3.66 4.19 -3.47
N SER A 27 -4.78 4.91 -3.47
CA SER A 27 -5.90 4.74 -2.53
C SER A 27 -7.21 4.42 -3.25
N LYS A 28 -8.09 3.67 -2.58
CA LYS A 28 -9.47 3.39 -3.05
C LYS A 28 -10.45 4.54 -2.74
N VAL A 29 -10.00 5.79 -2.79
CA VAL A 29 -10.89 6.94 -2.53
C VAL A 29 -11.84 7.19 -3.69
N LEU A 30 -11.41 6.86 -4.91
CA LEU A 30 -12.22 6.96 -6.12
C LEU A 30 -12.32 5.58 -6.76
N ASP A 31 -13.52 5.22 -7.20
CA ASP A 31 -13.77 3.99 -7.96
C ASP A 31 -13.34 4.19 -9.42
N LEU A 32 -12.03 4.16 -9.64
CA LEU A 32 -11.42 4.35 -10.95
C LEU A 32 -10.93 3.01 -11.51
N PRO A 33 -11.05 2.80 -12.83
CA PRO A 33 -10.56 1.57 -13.44
C PRO A 33 -9.02 1.52 -13.37
N PRO A 34 -8.41 0.32 -13.27
CA PRO A 34 -6.95 0.17 -13.15
C PRO A 34 -6.18 0.90 -14.27
N GLN A 35 -6.72 0.89 -15.49
CA GLN A 35 -6.13 1.56 -16.65
C GLN A 35 -5.99 3.08 -16.46
N PHE A 36 -6.80 3.69 -15.59
CA PHE A 36 -6.62 5.10 -15.24
C PHE A 36 -5.32 5.31 -14.44
N CYS A 37 -5.10 4.49 -13.40
CA CYS A 37 -3.91 4.55 -12.57
C CYS A 37 -2.65 4.28 -13.38
N GLU A 38 -2.69 3.27 -14.27
CA GLU A 38 -1.58 2.97 -15.19
C GLU A 38 -1.19 4.18 -16.04
N ARG A 39 -2.17 4.90 -16.60
CA ARG A 39 -1.89 6.10 -17.41
C ARG A 39 -1.25 7.23 -16.59
N VAL A 40 -1.60 7.36 -15.31
CA VAL A 40 -0.95 8.34 -14.41
C VAL A 40 0.49 7.91 -14.11
N ILE A 41 0.71 6.63 -13.84
CA ILE A 41 2.04 6.05 -13.59
C ILE A 41 2.93 6.21 -14.84
N ASP A 42 2.42 5.85 -16.01
CA ASP A 42 3.14 5.95 -17.28
C ASP A 42 3.54 7.39 -17.60
N TYR A 43 2.67 8.37 -17.30
CA TYR A 43 3.00 9.79 -17.42
C TYR A 43 4.12 10.20 -16.46
N GLY A 44 4.01 9.80 -15.19
CA GLY A 44 5.00 10.09 -14.15
C GLY A 44 6.38 9.54 -14.51
N LEU A 45 6.43 8.26 -14.87
CA LEU A 45 7.66 7.60 -15.32
C LEU A 45 8.21 8.19 -16.62
N GLY A 46 7.34 8.57 -17.57
CA GLY A 46 7.77 9.14 -18.84
C GLY A 46 8.41 10.52 -18.73
N LYS A 47 8.13 11.28 -17.67
CA LYS A 47 8.66 12.65 -17.47
C LYS A 47 9.60 12.81 -16.29
N TYR A 48 9.45 11.97 -15.27
CA TYR A 48 10.08 12.14 -13.96
C TYR A 48 10.61 10.80 -13.41
N SER A 49 11.07 9.89 -14.29
CA SER A 49 11.54 8.53 -13.94
C SER A 49 12.38 8.49 -12.66
N ASP A 50 13.38 9.38 -12.55
CA ASP A 50 14.39 9.33 -11.49
C ASP A 50 13.86 9.81 -10.13
N ARG A 51 12.63 10.31 -10.08
CA ARG A 51 12.01 10.90 -8.88
C ARG A 51 10.56 10.48 -8.70
N PHE A 52 10.04 9.56 -9.51
CA PHE A 52 8.66 9.13 -9.42
C PHE A 52 8.56 7.88 -8.55
N SER A 53 7.67 7.94 -7.56
CA SER A 53 7.43 6.83 -6.64
C SER A 53 5.96 6.44 -6.55
N ILE A 54 5.69 5.19 -6.18
CA ILE A 54 4.35 4.64 -5.98
C ILE A 54 4.19 4.25 -4.50
N GLN A 55 3.13 4.75 -3.87
CA GLN A 55 2.82 4.41 -2.48
C GLN A 55 1.50 3.67 -2.39
N ASN A 56 1.55 2.38 -2.00
CA ASN A 56 0.34 1.60 -1.74
C ASN A 56 -0.09 1.76 -0.29
N CYS A 57 -1.15 2.54 -0.06
CA CYS A 57 -1.70 2.77 1.28
C CYS A 57 -2.79 1.79 1.72
N GLN A 58 -2.74 0.57 1.20
CA GLN A 58 -3.64 -0.51 1.60
C GLN A 58 -2.86 -1.74 2.10
N LEU A 59 -1.60 -1.57 2.51
CA LEU A 59 -0.82 -2.69 3.05
C LEU A 59 -1.52 -3.26 4.27
N THR A 60 -1.82 -4.55 4.21
CA THR A 60 -2.45 -5.29 5.31
C THR A 60 -1.62 -6.53 5.62
N GLY A 61 -1.67 -6.96 6.87
CA GLY A 61 -1.12 -8.21 7.37
C GLY A 61 -2.19 -9.24 7.70
N ARG A 62 -3.38 -9.14 7.11
CA ARG A 62 -4.44 -10.15 7.30
C ARG A 62 -4.28 -11.37 6.42
N ARG A 63 -3.65 -11.19 5.25
CA ARG A 63 -3.45 -12.17 4.18
C ARG A 63 -2.46 -11.61 3.16
N GLU A 64 -2.13 -12.41 2.15
CA GLU A 64 -1.40 -11.90 0.99
C GLU A 64 -2.23 -10.88 0.18
N ASP A 65 -1.57 -9.82 -0.28
CA ASP A 65 -2.20 -8.69 -0.97
C ASP A 65 -2.36 -8.90 -2.50
N THR A 66 -1.83 -10.00 -3.04
CA THR A 66 -1.97 -10.36 -4.45
C THR A 66 -3.45 -10.38 -4.89
N GLY A 67 -3.74 -9.77 -6.04
CA GLY A 67 -5.10 -9.61 -6.57
C GLY A 67 -5.82 -8.37 -6.05
N MET A 68 -5.16 -7.57 -5.18
CA MET A 68 -5.60 -6.21 -4.89
C MET A 68 -5.02 -5.26 -5.92
N MET A 69 -5.87 -4.53 -6.65
CA MET A 69 -5.44 -3.60 -7.71
C MET A 69 -4.25 -2.72 -7.33
N THR A 70 -4.22 -2.10 -6.15
CA THR A 70 -3.09 -1.22 -5.74
C THR A 70 -1.79 -1.99 -5.56
N TYR A 71 -1.86 -3.23 -5.08
CA TYR A 71 -0.72 -4.13 -4.92
C TYR A 71 -0.23 -4.67 -6.27
N ASP A 72 -1.17 -5.10 -7.12
CA ASP A 72 -0.85 -5.58 -8.47
C ASP A 72 -0.21 -4.48 -9.35
N LEU A 73 -0.61 -3.22 -9.15
CA LEU A 73 0.04 -2.07 -9.78
C LEU A 73 1.48 -1.88 -9.28
N VAL A 74 1.73 -2.00 -7.97
CA VAL A 74 3.11 -1.96 -7.44
C VAL A 74 3.92 -3.08 -8.10
N GLN A 75 3.43 -4.32 -8.06
CA GLN A 75 4.12 -5.47 -8.67
C GLN A 75 4.44 -5.26 -10.15
N LYS A 76 3.49 -4.70 -10.92
CA LYS A 76 3.67 -4.42 -12.36
C LYS A 76 4.77 -3.38 -12.64
N TYR A 77 4.98 -2.41 -11.74
CA TYR A 77 5.86 -1.27 -11.98
C TYR A 77 7.12 -1.24 -11.08
N ARG A 78 7.29 -2.20 -10.17
CA ARG A 78 8.40 -2.22 -9.18
C ARG A 78 9.80 -2.12 -9.78
N ASP A 79 10.01 -2.65 -10.99
CA ASP A 79 11.31 -2.60 -11.68
C ASP A 79 11.60 -1.23 -12.34
N ARG A 80 10.61 -0.33 -12.35
CA ARG A 80 10.67 0.96 -13.07
C ARG A 80 10.40 2.17 -12.17
N ALA A 81 9.84 1.96 -10.98
CA ALA A 81 9.43 3.01 -10.07
C ALA A 81 9.90 2.69 -8.66
N HIS A 82 10.36 3.72 -7.94
CA HIS A 82 10.51 3.61 -6.50
C HIS A 82 9.17 3.31 -5.86
N HIS A 83 9.11 2.47 -4.83
CA HIS A 83 7.82 2.14 -4.24
C HIS A 83 7.90 1.72 -2.79
N GLY A 84 6.78 1.96 -2.09
CA GLY A 84 6.64 1.57 -0.70
C GLY A 84 5.18 1.50 -0.30
N PHE A 85 5.01 1.31 0.99
CA PHE A 85 3.72 0.95 1.56
C PHE A 85 3.35 1.87 2.71
N GLN A 86 2.07 2.13 2.86
CA GLN A 86 1.52 2.68 4.09
C GLN A 86 0.55 1.67 4.69
N SER A 87 0.67 1.50 6.01
CA SER A 87 -0.21 0.65 6.81
C SER A 87 -1.69 0.97 6.58
N LEU A 88 -2.51 -0.05 6.33
CA LEU A 88 -3.97 0.10 6.18
C LEU A 88 -4.64 0.63 7.45
N ALA A 89 -4.14 0.21 8.62
CA ALA A 89 -4.64 0.60 9.94
C ALA A 89 -3.54 0.46 10.99
N SER A 90 -3.81 0.93 12.22
CA SER A 90 -2.86 0.78 13.32
C SER A 90 -2.70 -0.68 13.76
N LEU A 91 -1.48 -1.06 14.12
CA LEU A 91 -1.09 -2.33 14.71
C LEU A 91 -1.48 -2.42 16.20
N ALA A 92 -1.39 -1.30 16.93
CA ALA A 92 -1.56 -1.25 18.39
C ALA A 92 -2.97 -1.64 18.90
N ASN A 93 -4.02 -1.50 18.10
CA ASN A 93 -5.41 -1.76 18.52
C ASN A 93 -5.87 -3.21 18.24
N GLY A 94 -5.05 -4.20 18.61
CA GLY A 94 -5.37 -5.63 18.49
C GLY A 94 -5.36 -6.18 17.06
N GLY A 95 -4.79 -5.43 16.10
CA GLY A 95 -4.54 -5.92 14.73
C GLY A 95 -5.78 -6.33 13.94
N GLU A 96 -7.02 -6.06 14.38
CA GLU A 96 -8.22 -6.58 13.70
C GLU A 96 -8.32 -6.08 12.24
N ARG A 97 -8.07 -4.78 12.02
CA ARG A 97 -8.10 -4.17 10.70
C ARG A 97 -6.74 -4.20 9.99
N MET A 98 -5.64 -4.18 10.73
CA MET A 98 -4.31 -4.20 10.10
C MET A 98 -3.85 -5.61 9.79
N GLY A 99 -4.19 -6.60 10.61
CA GLY A 99 -3.57 -7.91 10.65
C GLY A 99 -2.28 -7.92 11.45
N SER A 100 -1.40 -8.88 11.18
CA SER A 100 -0.13 -9.05 11.88
C SER A 100 1.03 -8.31 11.20
N ILE A 101 2.12 -8.09 11.93
CA ILE A 101 3.34 -7.50 11.37
C ILE A 101 3.94 -8.46 10.34
N GLU A 102 3.93 -9.75 10.65
CA GLU A 102 4.55 -10.84 9.90
C GLU A 102 3.95 -10.97 8.50
N LEU A 103 2.62 -11.00 8.37
CA LEU A 103 1.96 -11.05 7.07
C LEU A 103 2.15 -9.74 6.28
N ALA A 104 2.16 -8.59 6.96
CA ALA A 104 2.41 -7.32 6.29
C ALA A 104 3.84 -7.28 5.73
N VAL A 105 4.83 -7.77 6.49
CA VAL A 105 6.21 -7.93 6.01
C VAL A 105 6.28 -8.89 4.84
N LEU A 106 5.55 -10.01 4.88
CA LEU A 106 5.51 -10.94 3.75
C LEU A 106 5.08 -10.23 2.45
N ASN A 107 4.05 -9.38 2.53
CA ASN A 107 3.56 -8.59 1.41
C ASN A 107 4.59 -7.56 0.91
N VAL A 108 5.25 -6.86 1.83
CA VAL A 108 6.32 -5.91 1.51
C VAL A 108 7.48 -6.62 0.79
N VAL A 109 7.97 -7.73 1.36
CA VAL A 109 9.10 -8.49 0.81
C VAL A 109 8.78 -9.05 -0.56
N HIS A 110 7.57 -9.58 -0.74
CA HIS A 110 7.10 -10.08 -2.04
C HIS A 110 7.08 -9.01 -3.12
N ALA A 111 6.74 -7.77 -2.76
CA ALA A 111 6.70 -6.64 -3.67
C ALA A 111 8.03 -5.91 -3.80
N GLU A 112 9.06 -6.29 -3.04
CA GLU A 112 10.36 -5.61 -2.97
C GLU A 112 10.27 -4.16 -2.47
N GLY A 113 9.30 -3.88 -1.58
CA GLY A 113 9.06 -2.54 -1.06
C GLY A 113 10.28 -1.89 -0.39
N GLU A 114 10.53 -0.63 -0.71
CA GLU A 114 11.71 0.11 -0.25
C GLU A 114 11.51 0.76 1.13
N TYR A 115 10.27 1.09 1.46
CA TYR A 115 9.90 1.70 2.74
C TYR A 115 8.48 1.29 3.18
N TRP A 116 8.23 1.46 4.49
CA TRP A 116 6.90 1.30 5.08
C TRP A 116 6.58 2.41 6.08
N GLU A 117 5.55 3.17 5.73
CA GLU A 117 4.95 4.17 6.58
C GLU A 117 4.00 3.53 7.59
N LEU A 118 4.40 3.62 8.86
CA LEU A 118 3.58 3.21 10.00
C LEU A 118 2.57 4.29 10.37
N TRP A 119 1.44 3.88 10.96
CA TRP A 119 0.53 4.85 11.58
C TRP A 119 1.26 5.62 12.67
N HIS A 120 0.91 6.89 12.85
CA HIS A 120 1.59 7.78 13.79
C HIS A 120 1.77 7.16 15.18
N GLY A 121 0.72 6.55 15.76
CA GLY A 121 0.81 5.90 17.06
C GLY A 121 1.72 4.65 17.09
N ASP A 122 1.75 3.87 16.01
CA ASP A 122 2.62 2.70 15.90
C ASP A 122 4.09 3.11 15.70
N GLY A 123 4.32 4.16 14.88
CA GLY A 123 5.66 4.69 14.62
C GLY A 123 6.28 5.41 15.81
N LEU A 124 5.47 5.99 16.70
CA LEU A 124 5.94 6.55 17.98
C LEU A 124 6.12 5.51 19.09
N ASN A 125 5.63 4.28 18.90
CA ASN A 125 5.83 3.20 19.85
C ASN A 125 7.14 2.47 19.55
N VAL A 126 8.09 2.52 20.49
CA VAL A 126 9.42 1.91 20.36
C VAL A 126 9.33 0.39 20.19
N ASP A 127 8.44 -0.27 20.93
CA ASP A 127 8.29 -1.73 20.86
C ASP A 127 7.70 -2.16 19.51
N THR A 128 6.66 -1.47 19.04
CA THR A 128 6.04 -1.75 17.74
C THR A 128 7.01 -1.49 16.59
N SER A 129 7.68 -0.33 16.58
CA SER A 129 8.66 0.00 15.53
C SER A 129 9.84 -0.98 15.53
N ALA A 130 10.34 -1.39 16.70
CA ALA A 130 11.39 -2.40 16.80
C ALA A 130 10.92 -3.79 16.34
N ALA A 131 9.68 -4.16 16.62
CA ALA A 131 9.08 -5.41 16.12
C ALA A 131 8.97 -5.41 14.59
N VAL A 132 8.47 -4.32 14.01
CA VAL A 132 8.43 -4.11 12.55
C VAL A 132 9.82 -4.22 11.94
N ALA A 133 10.81 -3.53 12.51
CA ALA A 133 12.18 -3.54 11.99
C ALA A 133 12.78 -4.97 11.99
N ARG A 134 12.65 -5.70 13.10
CA ARG A 134 13.14 -7.10 13.20
C ARG A 134 12.46 -8.01 12.20
N ALA A 135 11.13 -7.93 12.09
CA ALA A 135 10.37 -8.75 11.15
C ALA A 135 10.78 -8.44 9.70
N TRP A 136 10.93 -7.16 9.35
CA TRP A 136 11.38 -6.73 8.03
C TRP A 136 12.78 -7.24 7.68
N GLU A 137 13.74 -7.09 8.58
CA GLU A 137 15.11 -7.59 8.38
C GLU A 137 15.13 -9.10 8.17
N GLU A 138 14.37 -9.83 8.98
CA GLU A 138 14.23 -11.29 8.83
C GLU A 138 13.58 -11.65 7.49
N GLY A 139 12.48 -10.98 7.12
CA GLY A 139 11.78 -11.20 5.86
C GLY A 139 12.68 -10.95 4.65
N ARG A 140 13.44 -9.85 4.65
CA ARG A 140 14.43 -9.55 3.60
C ARG A 140 15.53 -10.59 3.52
N ARG A 141 16.04 -11.07 4.67
CA ARG A 141 17.10 -12.08 4.73
C ARG A 141 16.64 -13.43 4.16
N LEU A 142 15.40 -13.83 4.45
CA LEU A 142 14.84 -15.11 4.02
C LEU A 142 14.26 -15.06 2.60
N GLY A 143 13.93 -13.87 2.11
CA GLY A 143 13.16 -13.69 0.87
C GLY A 143 11.71 -14.16 1.02
N TYR A 144 10.88 -13.89 0.02
CA TYR A 144 9.44 -14.17 0.06
C TYR A 144 9.12 -15.64 0.38
N ASP A 145 9.64 -16.59 -0.41
CA ASP A 145 9.32 -18.00 -0.25
C ASP A 145 9.83 -18.57 1.09
N GLY A 146 11.04 -18.18 1.49
CA GLY A 146 11.65 -18.61 2.75
C GLY A 146 10.88 -18.07 3.96
N TYR A 147 10.52 -16.79 3.93
CA TYR A 147 9.73 -16.17 4.99
C TYR A 147 8.31 -16.75 5.04
N LYS A 148 7.64 -16.94 3.90
CA LYS A 148 6.33 -17.59 3.83
C LYS A 148 6.34 -18.97 4.47
N LYS A 149 7.34 -19.80 4.13
CA LYS A 149 7.50 -21.13 4.71
C LYS A 149 7.66 -21.09 6.23
N LYS A 150 8.44 -20.13 6.75
CA LYS A 150 8.59 -19.91 8.20
C LYS A 150 7.23 -19.61 8.84
N LEU A 151 6.50 -18.62 8.31
CA LEU A 151 5.19 -18.23 8.85
C LEU A 151 4.20 -19.41 8.85
N MET A 152 4.21 -20.24 7.81
CA MET A 152 3.38 -21.45 7.76
C MET A 152 3.78 -22.46 8.84
N SER A 153 5.08 -22.66 9.08
CA SER A 153 5.56 -23.60 10.11
C SER A 153 5.28 -23.14 11.55
N GLU A 154 5.20 -21.83 11.77
CA GLU A 154 4.93 -21.22 13.08
C GLU A 154 3.42 -21.02 13.34
N GLY A 155 2.58 -21.27 12.34
CA GLY A 155 1.13 -21.04 12.45
C GLY A 155 0.72 -19.56 12.34
N GLU A 156 1.66 -18.69 11.96
CA GLU A 156 1.42 -17.25 11.80
C GLU A 156 0.90 -16.88 10.41
N TYR A 157 1.05 -17.78 9.43
CA TYR A 157 0.53 -17.59 8.07
C TYR A 157 -1.00 -17.73 8.03
N ARG A 158 -1.67 -16.77 7.38
CA ARG A 158 -3.12 -16.79 7.14
C ARG A 158 -3.42 -16.75 5.65
N THR A 159 -4.26 -17.67 5.21
CA THR A 159 -4.83 -17.71 3.87
C THR A 159 -5.92 -16.67 3.70
N ARG A 160 -6.32 -16.42 2.45
CA ARG A 160 -7.40 -15.48 2.13
C ARG A 160 -8.74 -15.90 2.72
N ASP A 161 -9.02 -17.20 2.79
CA ASP A 161 -10.29 -17.74 3.26
C ASP A 161 -10.43 -17.65 4.79
N GLU A 162 -9.31 -17.51 5.50
CA GLU A 162 -9.24 -17.28 6.95
C GLU A 162 -9.39 -15.80 7.33
N ASP A 163 -9.37 -14.86 6.36
CA ASP A 163 -9.65 -13.44 6.62
C ASP A 163 -11.16 -13.19 6.72
N HIS A 164 -11.66 -13.24 7.95
CA HIS A 164 -13.06 -12.98 8.28
C HIS A 164 -13.34 -11.52 8.68
N TYR A 165 -12.38 -10.61 8.52
CA TYR A 165 -12.58 -9.21 8.87
C TYR A 165 -13.70 -8.59 8.03
N ARG A 166 -14.71 -8.04 8.70
CA ARG A 166 -15.75 -7.23 8.08
C ARG A 166 -15.59 -5.79 8.53
N ALA A 167 -15.22 -4.92 7.59
CA ALA A 167 -15.21 -3.49 7.86
C ALA A 167 -16.62 -3.09 8.33
N LYS A 168 -16.73 -2.51 9.53
CA LYS A 168 -18.00 -1.97 10.01
C LYS A 168 -18.45 -0.93 8.99
N GLY A 169 -19.56 -1.21 8.31
CA GLY A 169 -20.11 -0.34 7.29
C GLY A 169 -20.28 1.06 7.87
N ARG A 170 -19.64 2.05 7.24
CA ARG A 170 -20.19 3.40 7.34
C ARG A 170 -21.45 3.36 6.47
N ASP A 171 -22.60 3.26 7.10
CA ASP A 171 -23.84 3.76 6.52
C ASP A 171 -23.60 5.23 6.16
N ARG A 172 -23.16 5.45 4.93
CA ARG A 172 -23.32 6.70 4.23
C ARG A 172 -24.35 6.45 3.14
N GLY A 173 -25.56 6.10 3.57
CA GLY A 173 -26.73 6.49 2.81
C GLY A 173 -26.63 8.01 2.66
N ASN A 174 -26.32 8.47 1.45
CA ASN A 174 -26.45 9.86 1.08
C ASN A 174 -27.93 10.07 0.73
N PRO A 175 -28.75 10.74 1.55
CA PRO A 175 -30.17 10.94 1.23
C PRO A 175 -30.39 11.93 0.07
N ALA A 176 -29.32 12.46 -0.54
CA ALA A 176 -29.41 13.50 -1.57
C ALA A 176 -29.45 12.97 -3.02
N GLN A 177 -29.86 11.71 -3.26
CA GLN A 177 -30.06 11.15 -4.60
C GLN A 177 -31.48 10.66 -4.87
N THR A 178 -32.46 11.12 -4.10
CA THR A 178 -33.87 11.04 -4.47
C THR A 178 -34.38 12.47 -4.60
N LEU A 179 -34.26 13.03 -5.81
CA LEU A 179 -35.04 14.15 -6.36
C LEU A 179 -34.39 14.60 -7.68
N ILE A 180 -34.45 13.75 -8.69
CA ILE A 180 -34.61 14.17 -10.09
C ILE A 180 -35.51 13.11 -10.75
N GLU A 181 -36.82 13.31 -10.62
CA GLU A 181 -37.77 13.03 -11.69
C GLU A 181 -38.47 14.34 -12.04
#